data_AF-A0A3R7TZC4-F1
#
_entry.id   AF-A0A3R7TZC4-F1
#
_cell.length_a   1.000
_cell.length_b   1.000
_cell.length_c   1.000
_cell.angle_alpha   90.00
_cell.angle_beta   90.00
_cell.angle_gamma   90.00
#
_symmetry.space_group_name_H-M   'P 1'
#
loop_
_entity.id
_entity.type
_entity.pdbx_description
1 polymer ?
#
loop_
_entity_poly.entity_id
_entity_poly.type
_entity_poly.pdbx_seq_one_letter_code
_entity_poly.pdbx_strand_id
1 'polypeptide(L)'
;MSELQQEENLQESTDNVDEIEVIEEEQTPEENQTEESVETSEQEVKAESEDELENYSDNVQKRINNLTRKLREAERGRDSALNYANSMKSEYESLRGHSERINQDYYSEAATRLESQEQQATKVLAEAQEAQDFDKVAKATSILSTIAVEKNKIATAKETASNQTLQPTPNYQTQPQQDLPEPDAKAEAWADKNNWFGEDRIRTLAAFTIHDDLVQEGFDGQADEYYNELDKRLRTKFPNDFGVETEIAQTPQATQRVASAARADSQGSNKKQVRLSPSEVEMAKKLNVPLKEYAKFVKR
;
A
#
# COMPACT_ATOMS: atom_id res chain seq x y z
N MET A 1 13.35 24.64 -52.22
CA MET A 1 13.86 25.66 -51.28
C MET A 1 12.73 26.15 -50.37
N SER A 2 12.08 25.26 -49.62
CA SER A 2 11.10 25.65 -48.58
C SER A 2 10.84 24.57 -47.54
N GLU A 3 11.76 23.62 -47.35
CA GLU A 3 11.53 22.41 -46.52
C GLU A 3 12.63 22.19 -45.47
N LEU A 4 13.52 23.17 -45.28
CA LEU A 4 14.61 23.12 -44.28
C LEU A 4 14.43 24.13 -43.14
N GLN A 5 13.21 24.65 -42.94
CA GLN A 5 12.89 25.58 -41.85
C GLN A 5 11.79 25.07 -40.91
N GLN A 6 11.46 23.78 -40.99
CA GLN A 6 10.44 23.15 -40.14
C GLN A 6 10.97 22.07 -39.20
N GLU A 7 12.30 21.87 -39.15
CA GLU A 7 12.96 20.92 -38.23
C GLU A 7 13.58 21.59 -36.99
N GLU A 8 13.45 22.90 -36.80
CA GLU A 8 14.01 23.62 -35.65
C GLU A 8 12.90 24.22 -34.75
N ASN A 9 11.88 23.43 -34.39
CA ASN A 9 10.94 23.87 -33.35
C ASN A 9 10.23 22.73 -32.59
N LEU A 10 10.83 21.55 -32.49
CA LEU A 10 10.20 20.42 -31.79
C LEU A 10 11.15 19.77 -30.77
N GLN A 11 11.88 20.61 -30.03
CA GLN A 11 12.80 20.15 -29.00
C GLN A 11 12.80 21.07 -27.78
N GLU A 12 11.62 21.36 -27.24
CA GLU A 12 11.49 21.93 -25.89
C GLU A 12 10.09 21.66 -25.33
N SER A 13 9.89 20.53 -24.65
CA SER A 13 8.79 20.32 -23.68
C SER A 13 8.82 18.90 -23.09
N THR A 14 9.97 18.46 -22.61
CA THR A 14 10.04 17.31 -21.71
C THR A 14 10.95 17.65 -20.54
N ASP A 15 10.54 18.64 -19.76
CA ASP A 15 10.99 18.75 -18.38
C ASP A 15 9.95 19.51 -17.57
N ASN A 16 9.04 18.77 -16.94
CA ASN A 16 8.28 19.22 -15.79
C ASN A 16 7.91 17.98 -14.98
N VAL A 17 8.93 17.39 -14.37
CA VAL A 17 8.73 16.47 -13.25
C VAL A 17 8.37 17.33 -12.06
N ASP A 18 7.07 17.48 -11.80
CA ASP A 18 6.58 18.10 -10.57
C ASP A 18 7.08 17.29 -9.36
N GLU A 19 8.02 17.90 -8.66
CA GLU A 19 8.53 17.49 -7.37
C GLU A 19 7.43 17.74 -6.32
N ILE A 20 6.67 16.69 -6.01
CA ILE A 20 5.67 16.67 -4.95
C ILE A 20 6.40 16.43 -3.63
N GLU A 21 6.53 17.49 -2.83
CA GLU A 21 7.01 17.43 -1.45
C GLU A 21 5.85 17.00 -0.55
N VAL A 22 5.94 15.78 0.00
CA VAL A 22 4.97 15.24 0.97
C VAL A 22 5.41 15.71 2.35
N ILE A 23 4.64 16.60 2.95
CA ILE A 23 4.85 17.04 4.33
C ILE A 23 4.11 16.07 5.24
N GLU A 24 4.86 15.24 5.97
CA GLU A 24 4.37 14.41 7.06
C GLU A 24 4.20 15.31 8.29
N GLU A 25 2.97 15.46 8.76
CA GLU A 25 2.70 16.19 10.00
C GLU A 25 2.92 15.22 11.16
N GLU A 26 4.14 15.14 11.65
CA GLU A 26 4.47 14.57 12.96
C GLU A 26 3.91 15.54 14.00
N GLN A 27 2.65 15.33 14.40
CA GLN A 27 2.14 15.95 15.62
C GLN A 27 2.85 15.28 16.79
N THR A 28 3.91 15.94 17.25
CA THR A 28 4.55 15.72 18.54
C THR A 28 3.47 15.60 19.61
N PRO A 29 3.39 14.48 20.35
CA PRO A 29 2.57 14.44 21.55
C PRO A 29 3.26 15.35 22.58
N GLU A 30 2.55 16.40 22.97
CA GLU A 30 2.93 17.25 24.08
C GLU A 30 3.00 16.37 25.33
N GLU A 31 4.23 16.27 25.84
CA GLU A 31 4.62 15.66 27.09
C GLU A 31 3.80 16.28 28.23
N ASN A 32 2.84 15.52 28.76
CA ASN A 32 2.24 15.78 30.06
C ASN A 32 2.31 14.49 30.87
N GLN A 33 3.51 14.23 31.40
CA GLN A 33 3.68 13.37 32.55
C GLN A 33 3.05 14.09 33.75
N THR A 34 1.86 13.67 34.15
CA THR A 34 1.41 13.83 35.53
C THR A 34 1.33 12.43 36.10
N GLU A 35 2.37 12.06 36.86
CA GLU A 35 2.31 10.98 37.83
C GLU A 35 1.20 11.31 38.83
N GLU A 36 0.08 10.59 38.76
CA GLU A 36 -0.92 10.60 39.83
C GLU A 36 -0.57 9.48 40.80
N SER A 37 0.28 9.82 41.77
CA SER A 37 0.47 9.06 43.00
C SER A 37 -0.83 9.12 43.79
N VAL A 38 -1.53 7.99 43.87
CA VAL A 38 -2.69 7.81 44.75
C VAL A 38 -2.19 7.70 46.19
N GLU A 39 -1.95 8.84 46.84
CA GLU A 39 -1.81 8.89 48.30
C GLU A 39 -3.19 9.12 48.92
N THR A 40 -3.58 8.15 49.73
CA THR A 40 -4.84 8.10 50.46
C THR A 40 -4.89 9.24 51.47
N SER A 41 -5.76 10.23 51.26
CA SER A 41 -6.13 11.21 52.29
C SER A 41 -7.64 11.27 52.43
N GLU A 42 -8.13 10.54 53.42
CA GLU A 42 -9.46 10.68 53.98
C GLU A 42 -9.54 11.99 54.78
N GLN A 43 -10.07 13.08 54.19
CA GLN A 43 -10.81 14.09 54.95
C GLN A 43 -11.58 15.10 54.09
N GLU A 44 -12.86 15.23 54.47
CA GLU A 44 -13.68 16.46 54.44
C GLU A 44 -14.45 16.80 53.15
N VAL A 45 -15.65 16.21 53.07
CA VAL A 45 -16.75 16.61 52.20
C VAL A 45 -17.27 17.99 52.63
N LYS A 46 -16.94 19.06 51.88
CA LYS A 46 -17.83 20.23 51.77
C LYS A 46 -17.50 21.15 50.58
N ALA A 47 -18.46 21.21 49.66
CA ALA A 47 -18.69 22.24 48.63
C ALA A 47 -17.88 22.16 47.32
N GLU A 48 -18.14 21.13 46.51
CA GLU A 48 -17.88 21.13 45.06
C GLU A 48 -18.79 20.08 44.42
N SER A 49 -19.97 20.47 43.91
CA SER A 49 -20.84 19.55 43.15
C SER A 49 -21.31 20.13 41.82
N GLU A 50 -21.01 21.40 41.54
CA GLU A 50 -21.26 22.03 40.22
C GLU A 50 -20.05 21.86 39.29
N ASP A 51 -18.82 21.98 39.79
CA ASP A 51 -17.59 21.80 38.98
C ASP A 51 -17.43 20.37 38.44
N GLU A 52 -17.84 19.33 39.17
CA GLU A 52 -17.74 17.95 38.68
C GLU A 52 -18.72 17.65 37.53
N LEU A 53 -19.92 18.26 37.57
CA LEU A 53 -20.95 18.07 36.54
C LEU A 53 -20.60 18.83 35.26
N GLU A 54 -20.06 20.05 35.38
CA GLU A 54 -19.60 20.83 34.23
C GLU A 54 -18.38 20.17 33.57
N ASN A 55 -17.39 19.71 34.35
CA ASN A 55 -16.22 18.99 33.83
C ASN A 55 -16.57 17.66 33.16
N TYR A 56 -17.57 16.94 33.66
CA TYR A 56 -18.07 15.72 33.01
C TYR A 56 -18.74 16.03 31.65
N SER A 57 -19.53 17.10 31.58
CA SER A 57 -20.18 17.54 30.33
C SER A 57 -19.15 17.96 29.26
N ASP A 58 -18.09 18.64 29.69
CA ASP A 58 -16.98 19.07 28.83
C ASP A 58 -16.16 17.88 28.32
N ASN A 59 -15.91 16.88 29.17
CA ASN A 59 -15.19 15.67 28.77
C ASN A 59 -16.01 14.83 27.76
N VAL A 60 -17.31 14.67 27.99
CA VAL A 60 -18.22 14.00 27.05
C VAL A 60 -18.29 14.76 25.72
N GLN A 61 -18.39 16.08 25.75
CA GLN A 61 -18.39 16.91 24.53
C GLN A 61 -17.06 16.80 23.77
N LYS A 62 -15.92 16.82 24.45
CA LYS A 62 -14.59 16.59 23.85
C LYS A 62 -14.50 15.20 23.22
N ARG A 63 -14.99 14.15 23.89
CA ARG A 63 -15.03 12.78 23.35
C ARG A 63 -15.92 12.66 22.12
N ILE A 64 -17.12 13.25 22.15
CA ILE A 64 -18.05 13.26 21.00
C ILE A 64 -17.43 14.01 19.82
N ASN A 65 -16.79 15.15 20.06
CA ASN A 65 -16.08 15.91 19.03
C ASN A 65 -14.92 15.10 18.43
N ASN A 66 -14.15 14.40 19.27
CA ASN A 66 -13.07 13.51 18.82
C ASN A 66 -13.58 12.32 18.01
N LEU A 67 -14.66 11.67 18.45
CA LEU A 67 -15.29 10.57 17.71
C LEU A 67 -15.86 11.05 16.38
N THR A 68 -16.51 12.21 16.36
CA THR A 68 -17.05 12.82 15.14
C THR A 68 -15.94 13.19 14.17
N ARG A 69 -14.82 13.74 14.68
CA ARG A 69 -13.62 14.04 13.88
C ARG A 69 -13.04 12.75 13.29
N LYS A 70 -12.87 11.70 14.10
CA LYS A 70 -12.36 10.39 13.67
C LYS A 70 -13.26 9.75 12.62
N LEU A 71 -14.58 9.82 12.81
CA LEU A 71 -15.55 9.31 11.84
C LEU A 71 -15.43 10.03 10.50
N ARG A 72 -15.42 11.37 10.52
CA ARG A 72 -15.31 12.18 9.31
C ARG A 72 -13.98 11.97 8.58
N GLU A 73 -12.91 11.74 9.32
CA GLU A 73 -11.59 11.41 8.77
C GLU A 73 -11.54 10.00 8.17
N ALA A 74 -12.21 9.03 8.79
CA ALA A 74 -12.39 7.69 8.22
C ALA A 74 -13.25 7.72 6.94
N GLU A 75 -14.33 8.50 6.92
CA GLU A 75 -15.16 8.71 5.73
C GLU A 75 -14.34 9.32 4.58
N ARG A 76 -13.55 10.38 4.85
CA ARG A 76 -12.64 10.96 3.85
C ARG A 76 -11.62 9.95 3.32
N GLY A 77 -11.00 9.18 4.22
CA GLY A 77 -10.04 8.13 3.83
C GLY A 77 -10.69 7.07 2.94
N ARG A 78 -11.91 6.65 3.26
CA ARG A 78 -12.68 5.69 2.45
C ARG A 78 -13.02 6.26 1.07
N ASP A 79 -13.53 7.49 1.02
CA ASP A 79 -13.94 8.10 -0.25
C ASP A 79 -12.73 8.38 -1.15
N SER A 80 -11.59 8.79 -0.58
CA SER A 80 -10.32 8.90 -1.31
C SER A 80 -9.85 7.55 -1.87
N ALA A 81 -9.93 6.48 -1.08
CA ALA A 81 -9.55 5.15 -1.53
C ALA A 81 -10.45 4.65 -2.68
N LEU A 82 -11.76 4.93 -2.63
CA LEU A 82 -12.69 4.61 -3.72
C LEU A 82 -12.37 5.41 -4.99
N ASN A 83 -12.05 6.69 -4.87
CA ASN A 83 -11.66 7.52 -6.01
C ASN A 83 -10.36 7.01 -6.65
N TYR A 84 -9.38 6.62 -5.83
CA TYR A 84 -8.15 5.97 -6.30
C TYR A 84 -8.44 4.65 -7.03
N ALA A 85 -9.26 3.77 -6.44
CA ALA A 85 -9.62 2.50 -7.07
C ALA A 85 -10.34 2.69 -8.41
N ASN A 86 -11.26 3.67 -8.49
CA ASN A 86 -12.00 3.97 -9.72
C ASN A 86 -11.09 4.58 -10.80
N SER A 87 -10.23 5.52 -10.44
CA SER A 87 -9.26 6.13 -11.39
C SER A 87 -8.30 5.07 -11.92
N MET A 88 -7.72 4.26 -11.03
CA MET A 88 -6.85 3.16 -11.39
C MET A 88 -7.56 2.16 -12.33
N LYS A 89 -8.81 1.78 -12.02
CA LYS A 89 -9.62 0.93 -12.90
C LYS A 89 -9.79 1.55 -14.29
N SER A 90 -10.11 2.84 -14.37
CA SER A 90 -10.27 3.54 -15.65
C SER A 90 -8.96 3.62 -16.44
N GLU A 91 -7.82 3.81 -15.77
CA GLU A 91 -6.50 3.78 -16.39
C GLU A 91 -6.20 2.39 -16.95
N TYR A 92 -6.44 1.33 -16.18
CA TYR A 92 -6.29 -0.05 -16.64
C TYR A 92 -7.18 -0.36 -17.86
N GLU A 93 -8.45 0.05 -17.83
CA GLU A 93 -9.36 -0.12 -18.97
C GLU A 93 -8.86 0.64 -20.21
N SER A 94 -8.36 1.87 -20.03
CA SER A 94 -7.80 2.67 -21.12
C SER A 94 -6.53 2.06 -21.70
N LEU A 95 -5.62 1.57 -20.85
CA LEU A 95 -4.36 0.96 -21.24
C LEU A 95 -4.60 -0.38 -21.95
N ARG A 96 -5.55 -1.17 -21.43
CA ARG A 96 -6.00 -2.41 -22.07
C ARG A 96 -6.57 -2.12 -23.45
N GLY A 97 -7.50 -1.18 -23.57
CA GLY A 97 -8.09 -0.80 -24.86
C GLY A 97 -7.06 -0.25 -25.84
N HIS A 98 -6.07 0.51 -25.36
CA HIS A 98 -4.96 1.00 -26.19
C HIS A 98 -4.06 -0.13 -26.69
N SER A 99 -3.69 -1.06 -25.82
CA SER A 99 -2.92 -2.25 -26.18
C SER A 99 -3.65 -3.15 -27.18
N GLU A 100 -4.95 -3.39 -26.97
CA GLU A 100 -5.79 -4.15 -27.91
C GLU A 100 -5.84 -3.48 -29.29
N ARG A 101 -5.96 -2.15 -29.35
CA ARG A 101 -5.92 -1.39 -30.61
C ARG A 101 -4.56 -1.51 -31.31
N ILE A 102 -3.46 -1.29 -30.60
CA ILE A 102 -2.11 -1.42 -31.18
C ILE A 102 -1.90 -2.82 -31.74
N ASN A 103 -2.29 -3.86 -31.00
CA ASN A 103 -2.16 -5.25 -31.46
C ASN A 103 -3.00 -5.50 -32.72
N GLN A 104 -4.24 -5.00 -32.76
CA GLN A 104 -5.10 -5.11 -33.94
C GLN A 104 -4.50 -4.41 -35.16
N ASP A 105 -4.02 -3.17 -34.99
CA ASP A 105 -3.42 -2.38 -36.06
C ASP A 105 -2.15 -3.07 -36.58
N TYR A 106 -1.27 -3.56 -35.69
CA TYR A 106 -0.09 -4.34 -36.02
C TYR A 106 -0.40 -5.57 -36.87
N TYR A 107 -1.39 -6.37 -36.46
CA TYR A 107 -1.80 -7.55 -37.23
C TYR A 107 -2.41 -7.17 -38.59
N SER A 108 -3.15 -6.07 -38.66
CA SER A 108 -3.76 -5.60 -39.92
C SER A 108 -2.73 -5.10 -40.92
N GLU A 109 -1.72 -4.37 -40.46
CA GLU A 109 -0.61 -3.89 -41.27
C GLU A 109 0.24 -5.06 -41.74
N ALA A 110 0.60 -5.98 -40.83
CA ALA A 110 1.38 -7.16 -41.17
C ALA A 110 0.64 -8.06 -42.18
N ALA A 111 -0.68 -8.24 -42.03
CA ALA A 111 -1.49 -8.98 -42.99
C ALA A 111 -1.50 -8.31 -44.37
N THR A 112 -1.68 -6.98 -44.43
CA THR A 112 -1.67 -6.22 -45.70
C THR A 112 -0.31 -6.28 -46.38
N ARG A 113 0.78 -6.16 -45.61
CA ARG A 113 2.15 -6.28 -46.12
C ARG A 113 2.42 -7.67 -46.69
N LEU A 114 2.05 -8.73 -45.97
CA LEU A 114 2.23 -10.10 -46.42
C LEU A 114 1.39 -10.42 -47.65
N GLU A 115 0.17 -9.88 -47.72
CA GLU A 115 -0.68 -10.01 -48.90
C GLU A 115 -0.05 -9.35 -50.13
N SER A 116 0.50 -8.14 -49.99
CA SER A 116 1.22 -7.46 -51.07
C SER A 116 2.48 -8.24 -51.50
N GLN A 117 3.24 -8.76 -50.55
CA GLN A 117 4.42 -9.59 -50.83
C GLN A 117 4.04 -10.91 -51.51
N GLU A 118 2.92 -11.52 -51.13
CA GLU A 118 2.41 -12.73 -51.77
C GLU A 118 2.00 -12.46 -53.21
N GLN A 119 1.27 -11.38 -53.47
CA GLN A 119 0.88 -10.98 -54.82
C GLN A 119 2.12 -10.71 -55.70
N GLN A 120 3.16 -10.10 -55.13
CA GLN A 120 4.42 -9.91 -55.84
C GLN A 120 5.14 -11.23 -56.11
N ALA A 121 5.25 -12.11 -55.12
CA ALA A 121 5.93 -13.39 -55.26
C ALA A 121 5.20 -14.36 -56.19
N THR A 122 3.86 -14.37 -56.19
CA THR A 122 3.04 -15.14 -57.13
C THR A 122 3.20 -14.64 -58.56
N LYS A 123 3.25 -13.32 -58.77
CA LYS A 123 3.56 -12.73 -60.08
C LYS A 123 4.96 -13.15 -60.57
N VAL A 124 5.98 -13.04 -59.72
CA VAL A 124 7.34 -13.48 -60.06
C VAL A 124 7.39 -14.98 -60.38
N LEU A 125 6.63 -15.80 -59.66
CA LEU A 125 6.53 -17.23 -59.94
C LEU A 125 5.91 -17.49 -61.32
N ALA A 126 4.82 -16.79 -61.66
CA ALA A 126 4.17 -16.92 -62.96
C ALA A 126 5.11 -16.51 -64.10
N GLU A 127 5.80 -15.37 -63.96
CA GLU A 127 6.81 -14.90 -64.93
C GLU A 127 7.99 -15.88 -65.07
N ALA A 128 8.46 -16.46 -63.97
CA ALA A 128 9.55 -17.45 -63.99
C ALA A 128 9.14 -18.76 -64.67
N GLN A 129 7.88 -19.18 -64.49
CA GLN A 129 7.32 -20.36 -65.17
C GLN A 129 7.19 -20.13 -66.68
N GLU A 130 6.71 -18.96 -67.10
CA GLU A 130 6.61 -18.59 -68.52
C GLU A 130 8.00 -18.54 -69.18
N ALA A 131 9.00 -18.01 -68.47
CA ALA A 131 10.39 -17.97 -68.93
C ALA A 131 11.13 -19.32 -68.85
N GLN A 132 10.49 -20.38 -68.32
CA GLN A 132 11.11 -21.67 -67.99
C GLN A 132 12.39 -21.56 -67.15
N ASP A 133 12.46 -20.55 -66.28
CA ASP A 133 13.60 -20.29 -65.40
C ASP A 133 13.40 -21.03 -64.06
N PHE A 134 13.83 -22.29 -64.01
CA PHE A 134 13.63 -23.17 -62.86
C PHE A 134 14.29 -22.66 -61.57
N ASP A 135 15.41 -21.93 -61.67
CA ASP A 135 16.09 -21.35 -60.51
C ASP A 135 15.24 -20.25 -59.86
N LYS A 136 14.60 -19.40 -60.68
CA LYS A 136 13.66 -18.39 -60.17
C LYS A 136 12.38 -19.01 -59.64
N VAL A 137 11.87 -20.08 -60.26
CA VAL A 137 10.72 -20.82 -59.72
C VAL A 137 11.00 -21.34 -58.32
N ALA A 138 12.14 -22.00 -58.10
CA ALA A 138 12.52 -22.52 -56.79
C ALA A 138 12.61 -21.41 -55.72
N LYS A 139 13.21 -20.26 -56.08
CA LYS A 139 13.31 -19.09 -55.18
C LYS A 139 11.94 -18.49 -54.88
N ALA A 140 11.09 -18.29 -55.88
CA ALA A 140 9.75 -17.74 -55.69
C ALA A 140 8.87 -18.65 -54.82
N THR A 141 8.92 -19.97 -55.04
CA THR A 141 8.24 -20.95 -54.18
C THR A 141 8.77 -20.93 -52.75
N SER A 142 10.09 -20.79 -52.55
CA SER A 142 10.66 -20.63 -51.21
C SER A 142 10.14 -19.37 -50.51
N ILE A 143 10.07 -18.23 -51.20
CA ILE A 143 9.52 -16.98 -50.65
C ILE A 143 8.03 -17.14 -50.30
N LEU A 144 7.23 -17.77 -51.17
CA LEU A 144 5.83 -18.04 -50.87
C LEU A 144 5.67 -18.94 -49.64
N SER A 145 6.55 -19.93 -49.46
CA SER A 145 6.54 -20.78 -48.26
C SER A 145 6.86 -20.00 -46.98
N THR A 146 7.81 -19.05 -47.03
CA THR A 146 8.12 -18.20 -45.86
C THR A 146 6.96 -17.27 -45.53
N ILE A 147 6.33 -16.68 -46.56
CA ILE A 147 5.13 -15.85 -46.40
C ILE A 147 3.99 -16.66 -45.77
N ALA A 148 3.77 -17.90 -46.21
CA ALA A 148 2.74 -18.78 -45.64
C ALA A 148 2.98 -19.08 -44.15
N VAL A 149 4.24 -19.33 -43.76
CA VAL A 149 4.61 -19.53 -42.36
C VAL A 149 4.37 -18.25 -41.54
N GLU A 150 4.72 -17.08 -42.06
CA GLU A 150 4.49 -15.80 -41.40
C GLU A 150 3.00 -15.49 -41.23
N LYS A 151 2.18 -15.76 -42.26
CA LYS A 151 0.72 -15.65 -42.17
C LYS A 151 0.14 -16.56 -41.09
N ASN A 152 0.62 -17.80 -41.00
CA ASN A 152 0.19 -18.73 -39.95
C ASN A 152 0.59 -18.24 -38.55
N LYS A 153 1.82 -17.73 -38.38
CA LYS A 153 2.26 -17.12 -37.11
C LYS A 153 1.37 -15.96 -36.69
N ILE A 154 1.00 -15.06 -37.60
CA ILE A 154 0.10 -13.95 -37.29
C ILE A 154 -1.30 -14.45 -36.93
N ALA A 155 -1.83 -15.46 -37.64
CA ALA A 155 -3.12 -16.06 -37.33
C ALA A 155 -3.14 -16.67 -35.91
N THR A 156 -2.13 -17.48 -35.56
CA THR A 156 -1.99 -18.06 -34.22
C THR A 156 -1.80 -16.97 -33.15
N ALA A 157 -1.00 -15.94 -33.42
CA ALA A 157 -0.81 -14.81 -32.50
C ALA A 157 -2.14 -14.08 -32.25
N LYS A 158 -2.94 -13.86 -33.28
CA LYS A 158 -4.28 -13.26 -33.16
C LYS A 158 -5.23 -14.11 -32.31
N GLU A 159 -5.24 -15.43 -32.52
CA GLU A 159 -6.06 -16.36 -31.74
C GLU A 159 -5.63 -16.39 -30.26
N THR A 160 -4.32 -16.43 -29.99
CA THR A 160 -3.80 -16.39 -28.61
C THR A 160 -4.11 -15.07 -27.91
N ALA A 161 -4.00 -13.95 -28.62
CA ALA A 161 -4.37 -12.64 -28.10
C ALA A 161 -5.86 -12.57 -27.75
N SER A 162 -6.76 -13.08 -28.60
CA SER A 162 -8.20 -13.13 -28.28
C SER A 162 -8.54 -14.03 -27.09
N ASN A 163 -7.78 -15.11 -26.88
CA ASN A 163 -8.01 -16.02 -25.77
C ASN A 163 -7.50 -15.48 -24.43
N GLN A 164 -6.44 -14.67 -24.41
CA GLN A 164 -5.97 -14.01 -23.18
C GLN A 164 -6.96 -12.98 -22.64
N THR A 165 -7.69 -12.29 -23.51
CA THR A 165 -8.74 -11.34 -23.13
C THR A 165 -9.88 -11.97 -22.30
N LEU A 166 -10.05 -13.30 -22.42
CA LEU A 166 -11.10 -14.08 -21.75
C LEU A 166 -10.66 -14.74 -20.44
N GLN A 167 -9.38 -14.65 -20.06
CA GLN A 167 -8.99 -15.14 -18.73
C GLN A 167 -9.57 -14.19 -17.67
N PRO A 168 -10.39 -14.71 -16.72
CA PRO A 168 -10.84 -13.89 -15.62
C PRO A 168 -9.60 -13.43 -14.87
N THR A 169 -9.50 -12.11 -14.62
CA THR A 169 -8.56 -11.55 -13.65
C THR A 169 -8.60 -12.42 -12.39
N PRO A 170 -7.46 -12.79 -11.79
CA PRO A 170 -7.47 -13.55 -10.56
C PRO A 170 -8.29 -12.74 -9.57
N ASN A 171 -9.48 -13.25 -9.28
CA ASN A 171 -10.33 -12.71 -8.25
C ASN A 171 -9.54 -12.98 -6.97
N TYR A 172 -8.94 -11.94 -6.39
CA TYR A 172 -8.46 -12.01 -5.02
C TYR A 172 -9.71 -12.23 -4.18
N GLN A 173 -10.11 -13.49 -4.04
CA GLN A 173 -11.07 -13.90 -3.04
C GLN A 173 -10.46 -13.44 -1.73
N THR A 174 -11.07 -12.41 -1.15
CA THR A 174 -10.97 -12.12 0.28
C THR A 174 -11.07 -13.45 0.99
N GLN A 175 -9.97 -13.90 1.61
CA GLN A 175 -10.04 -15.07 2.47
C GLN A 175 -11.16 -14.81 3.47
N PRO A 176 -12.06 -15.78 3.71
CA PRO A 176 -13.03 -15.63 4.78
C PRO A 176 -12.24 -15.34 6.05
N GLN A 177 -12.57 -14.22 6.70
CA GLN A 177 -12.15 -13.93 8.06
C GLN A 177 -12.44 -15.22 8.84
N GLN A 178 -11.39 -15.91 9.28
CA GLN A 178 -11.59 -16.99 10.24
C GLN A 178 -12.25 -16.34 11.44
N ASP A 179 -13.43 -16.84 11.81
CA ASP A 179 -14.02 -16.54 13.11
C ASP A 179 -12.95 -16.87 14.14
N LEU A 180 -12.39 -15.83 14.78
CA LEU A 180 -11.51 -16.03 15.92
C LEU A 180 -12.35 -16.83 16.94
N PRO A 181 -11.82 -17.94 17.49
CA PRO A 181 -12.52 -18.66 18.54
C PRO A 181 -12.88 -17.69 19.66
N GLU A 182 -14.08 -17.86 20.22
CA GLU A 182 -14.61 -17.04 21.30
C GLU A 182 -13.55 -16.92 22.42
N PRO A 183 -13.24 -15.70 22.90
CA PRO A 183 -12.17 -15.51 23.86
C PRO A 183 -12.48 -16.32 25.13
N ASP A 184 -11.50 -17.10 25.57
CA ASP A 184 -11.58 -17.82 26.82
C ASP A 184 -11.71 -16.81 27.98
N ALA A 185 -12.75 -16.98 28.80
CA ALA A 185 -13.05 -16.13 29.94
C ALA A 185 -11.89 -16.06 30.96
N LYS A 186 -11.09 -17.11 31.10
CA LYS A 186 -9.90 -17.09 31.98
C LYS A 186 -8.74 -16.32 31.36
N ALA A 187 -8.52 -16.47 30.05
CA ALA A 187 -7.52 -15.72 29.32
C ALA A 187 -7.82 -14.21 29.35
N GLU A 188 -9.09 -13.83 29.21
CA GLU A 188 -9.54 -12.43 29.33
C GLU A 188 -9.29 -11.88 30.74
N ALA A 189 -9.71 -12.61 31.79
CA ALA A 189 -9.46 -12.18 33.17
C ALA A 189 -7.96 -12.07 33.52
N TRP A 190 -7.11 -12.93 32.95
CA TRP A 190 -5.66 -12.85 33.11
C TRP A 190 -5.08 -11.65 32.35
N ALA A 191 -5.55 -11.36 31.14
CA ALA A 191 -5.15 -10.20 30.36
C ALA A 191 -5.54 -8.89 31.07
N ASP A 192 -6.76 -8.81 31.60
CA ASP A 192 -7.26 -7.64 32.35
C ASP A 192 -6.45 -7.36 33.63
N LYS A 193 -5.89 -8.41 34.26
CA LYS A 193 -5.01 -8.27 35.41
C LYS A 193 -3.62 -7.72 35.03
N ASN A 194 -3.26 -7.81 33.75
CA ASN A 194 -1.95 -7.49 33.20
C ASN A 194 -2.08 -6.35 32.18
N ASN A 195 -2.16 -5.10 32.64
CA ASN A 195 -2.36 -3.92 31.77
C ASN A 195 -1.33 -3.79 30.61
N TRP A 196 -0.14 -4.37 30.76
CA TRP A 196 0.88 -4.39 29.71
C TRP A 196 0.53 -5.30 28.52
N PHE A 197 -0.44 -6.22 28.69
CA PHE A 197 -0.86 -7.16 27.65
C PHE A 197 -1.66 -6.44 26.58
N GLY A 198 -1.15 -6.43 25.34
CA GLY A 198 -1.70 -5.67 24.21
C GLY A 198 -1.10 -4.27 24.04
N GLU A 199 -0.58 -3.66 25.11
CA GLU A 199 0.11 -2.36 25.06
C GLU A 199 1.61 -2.51 24.78
N ASP A 200 2.29 -3.36 25.56
CA ASP A 200 3.70 -3.69 25.35
C ASP A 200 3.82 -4.87 24.40
N ARG A 201 4.19 -4.55 23.14
CA ARG A 201 4.36 -5.54 22.08
C ARG A 201 5.39 -6.63 22.43
N ILE A 202 6.47 -6.28 23.14
CA ILE A 202 7.56 -7.20 23.47
C ILE A 202 7.07 -8.19 24.51
N ARG A 203 6.43 -7.71 25.58
CA ARG A 203 5.88 -8.57 26.64
C ARG A 203 4.72 -9.42 26.14
N THR A 204 3.85 -8.84 25.31
CA THR A 204 2.71 -9.57 24.72
C THR A 204 3.19 -10.72 23.85
N LEU A 205 4.18 -10.49 23.00
CA LEU A 205 4.77 -11.55 22.18
C LEU A 205 5.52 -12.59 23.02
N ALA A 206 6.21 -12.15 24.07
CA ALA A 206 6.85 -13.08 25.00
C ALA A 206 5.84 -13.96 25.74
N ALA A 207 4.70 -13.41 26.16
CA ALA A 207 3.60 -14.17 26.76
C ALA A 207 3.07 -15.23 25.79
N PHE A 208 2.89 -14.90 24.50
CA PHE A 208 2.52 -15.88 23.48
C PHE A 208 3.58 -16.98 23.29
N THR A 209 4.86 -16.62 23.29
CA THR A 209 5.93 -17.63 23.18
C THR A 209 5.98 -18.57 24.39
N ILE A 210 5.72 -18.05 25.59
CA ILE A 210 5.66 -18.86 26.82
C ILE A 210 4.40 -19.74 26.83
N HIS A 211 3.28 -19.25 26.30
CA HIS A 211 2.07 -20.04 26.09
C HIS A 211 2.37 -21.25 25.19
N ASP A 212 3.01 -21.03 24.04
CA ASP A 212 3.35 -22.10 23.11
C ASP A 212 4.25 -23.16 23.79
N ASP A 213 5.25 -22.73 24.55
CA ASP A 213 6.13 -23.62 25.32
C ASP A 213 5.35 -24.43 26.38
N LEU A 214 4.43 -23.80 27.12
CA LEU A 214 3.62 -24.45 28.15
C LEU A 214 2.63 -25.47 27.55
N VAL A 215 1.97 -25.11 26.46
CA VAL A 215 1.07 -26.02 25.74
C VAL A 215 1.86 -27.21 25.18
N GLN A 216 3.06 -26.98 24.66
CA GLN A 216 3.94 -28.04 24.17
C GLN A 216 4.42 -28.98 25.29
N GLU A 217 4.62 -28.45 26.50
CA GLU A 217 4.94 -29.22 27.71
C GLU A 217 3.73 -29.99 28.28
N GLY A 218 2.53 -29.78 27.72
CA GLY A 218 1.31 -30.49 28.08
C GLY A 218 0.50 -29.84 29.20
N PHE A 219 0.75 -28.56 29.50
CA PHE A 219 -0.11 -27.80 30.40
C PHE A 219 -1.44 -27.47 29.71
N ASP A 220 -2.54 -27.62 30.46
CA ASP A 220 -3.88 -27.25 29.98
C ASP A 220 -4.06 -25.73 30.10
N GLY A 221 -4.30 -25.07 28.96
CA GLY A 221 -4.50 -23.62 28.87
C GLY A 221 -5.73 -23.09 29.63
N GLN A 222 -6.59 -23.97 30.15
CA GLN A 222 -7.76 -23.61 30.98
C GLN A 222 -7.52 -23.81 32.48
N ALA A 223 -6.41 -24.44 32.87
CA ALA A 223 -6.12 -24.74 34.27
C ALA A 223 -5.48 -23.56 35.00
N ASP A 224 -5.77 -23.40 36.29
CA ASP A 224 -5.17 -22.33 37.10
C ASP A 224 -3.65 -22.55 37.27
N GLU A 225 -3.20 -23.82 37.22
CA GLU A 225 -1.79 -24.21 37.23
C GLU A 225 -1.02 -23.64 36.04
N TYR A 226 -1.65 -23.57 34.86
CA TYR A 226 -1.05 -23.01 33.65
C TYR A 226 -0.75 -21.52 33.82
N TYR A 227 -1.71 -20.73 34.32
CA TYR A 227 -1.51 -19.29 34.52
C TYR A 227 -0.47 -18.98 35.60
N ASN A 228 -0.37 -19.82 36.63
CA ASN A 228 0.67 -19.69 37.65
C ASN A 228 2.09 -19.93 37.08
N GLU A 229 2.26 -20.93 36.23
CA GLU A 229 3.55 -21.19 35.56
C GLU A 229 3.86 -20.15 34.47
N LEU A 230 2.84 -19.66 33.77
CA LEU A 230 2.98 -18.56 32.80
C LEU A 230 3.50 -17.29 33.49
N ASP A 231 2.86 -16.85 34.58
CA ASP A 231 3.29 -15.67 35.34
C ASP A 231 4.71 -15.83 35.89
N LYS A 232 5.06 -17.02 36.39
CA LYS A 232 6.38 -17.33 36.92
C LYS A 232 7.48 -17.27 35.87
N ARG A 233 7.24 -17.82 34.67
CA ARG A 233 8.18 -17.74 33.54
C ARG A 233 8.30 -16.32 33.02
N LEU A 234 7.19 -15.60 32.95
CA LEU A 234 7.17 -14.22 32.52
C LEU A 234 7.96 -13.32 33.49
N ARG A 235 7.78 -13.48 34.80
CA ARG A 235 8.57 -12.80 35.84
C ARG A 235 10.06 -13.10 35.77
N THR A 236 10.42 -14.32 35.36
CA THR A 236 11.82 -14.72 35.16
C THR A 236 12.42 -14.04 33.94
N LYS A 237 11.63 -13.84 32.88
CA LYS A 237 12.06 -13.16 31.63
C LYS A 237 12.08 -11.64 31.75
N PHE A 238 11.22 -11.08 32.60
CA PHE A 238 11.13 -9.65 32.88
C PHE A 238 11.30 -9.36 34.39
N PRO A 239 12.52 -9.53 34.96
CA PRO A 239 12.75 -9.31 36.40
C PRO A 239 12.58 -7.85 36.83
N ASN A 240 12.89 -6.91 35.92
CA ASN A 240 12.92 -5.47 36.21
C ASN A 240 11.54 -4.86 36.47
N ASP A 241 10.46 -5.59 36.22
CA ASP A 241 9.09 -5.09 36.30
C ASP A 241 8.31 -5.61 37.52
N PHE A 242 8.90 -6.50 38.32
CA PHE A 242 8.27 -7.12 39.50
C PHE A 242 8.99 -6.81 40.82
N GLY A 243 9.66 -5.66 40.89
CA GLY A 243 10.12 -5.07 42.15
C GLY A 243 11.31 -5.76 42.82
N VAL A 244 12.29 -6.24 42.05
CA VAL A 244 13.62 -6.53 42.59
C VAL A 244 14.63 -5.62 41.89
N GLU A 245 14.83 -4.43 42.45
CA GLU A 245 15.86 -3.49 42.02
C GLU A 245 17.24 -4.13 42.16
N THR A 246 17.89 -4.36 41.03
CA THR A 246 19.35 -4.38 40.99
C THR A 246 19.78 -3.07 40.35
N GLU A 247 20.22 -2.14 41.18
CA GLU A 247 20.74 -0.84 40.75
C GLU A 247 21.91 -1.05 39.78
N ILE A 248 21.69 -0.70 38.51
CA ILE A 248 22.79 -0.50 37.56
C ILE A 248 22.68 0.94 37.08
N ALA A 249 23.47 1.79 37.73
CA ALA A 249 23.66 3.19 37.38
C ALA A 249 24.06 3.32 35.89
N GLN A 250 23.22 3.98 35.10
CA GLN A 250 23.58 4.48 33.79
C GLN A 250 23.66 6.01 33.84
N THR A 251 24.88 6.51 33.67
CA THR A 251 25.19 7.94 33.54
C THR A 251 24.61 8.51 32.25
N PRO A 252 23.99 9.71 32.25
CA PRO A 252 23.50 10.32 31.01
C PRO A 252 24.67 10.94 30.22
N GLN A 253 24.79 10.54 28.95
CA GLN A 253 25.72 11.14 28.01
C GLN A 253 25.11 12.44 27.46
N ALA A 254 25.81 13.56 27.66
CA ALA A 254 25.36 14.87 27.22
C ALA A 254 25.28 14.96 25.68
N THR A 255 24.10 15.28 25.15
CA THR A 255 23.91 15.58 23.73
C THR A 255 24.28 17.04 23.46
N GLN A 256 25.21 17.22 22.53
CA GLN A 256 25.71 18.53 22.12
C GLN A 256 24.70 19.16 21.14
N ARG A 257 24.12 20.31 21.52
CA ARG A 257 23.24 21.11 20.65
C ARG A 257 24.08 21.83 19.60
N VAL A 258 23.81 21.57 18.33
CA VAL A 258 24.39 22.32 17.19
C VAL A 258 23.34 23.28 16.66
N ALA A 259 23.74 24.55 16.47
CA ALA A 259 22.88 25.64 16.07
C ALA A 259 22.22 25.38 14.70
N SER A 260 20.93 25.69 14.59
CA SER A 260 20.18 25.67 13.34
C SER A 260 20.77 26.68 12.35
N ALA A 261 21.21 26.18 11.19
CA ALA A 261 21.53 27.01 10.04
C ALA A 261 20.28 27.80 9.60
N ALA A 262 20.51 29.08 9.29
CA ALA A 262 19.48 30.05 8.95
C ALA A 262 18.58 29.56 7.79
N ARG A 263 17.27 29.70 7.99
CA ARG A 263 16.26 29.50 6.96
C ARG A 263 16.47 30.52 5.84
N ALA A 264 16.74 30.03 4.64
CA ALA A 264 16.58 30.82 3.43
C ALA A 264 15.08 30.98 3.16
N ASP A 265 14.67 32.24 3.04
CA ASP A 265 13.36 32.69 2.57
C ASP A 265 13.17 32.21 1.12
N SER A 266 12.32 31.20 0.91
CA SER A 266 11.93 30.79 -0.45
C SER A 266 10.69 31.57 -0.85
N GLN A 267 10.93 32.62 -1.62
CA GLN A 267 9.93 33.33 -2.39
C GLN A 267 9.07 32.36 -3.22
N GLY A 268 7.78 32.73 -3.33
CA GLY A 268 6.70 32.03 -4.01
C GLY A 268 7.08 31.25 -5.27
N SER A 269 6.89 29.93 -5.18
CA SER A 269 6.62 29.08 -6.34
C SER A 269 5.27 28.43 -6.08
N ASN A 270 4.33 28.63 -7.00
CA ASN A 270 2.94 28.19 -6.93
C ASN A 270 2.84 26.66 -7.17
N LYS A 271 3.65 25.87 -6.47
CA LYS A 271 3.65 24.40 -6.52
C LYS A 271 2.48 23.91 -5.67
N LYS A 272 1.55 23.16 -6.29
CA LYS A 272 0.43 22.52 -5.59
C LYS A 272 0.97 21.42 -4.65
N GLN A 273 1.30 21.79 -3.41
CA GLN A 273 1.59 20.81 -2.37
C GLN A 273 0.27 20.18 -1.88
N VAL A 274 0.12 18.88 -2.08
CA VAL A 274 -1.02 18.11 -1.56
C VAL A 274 -0.64 17.53 -0.21
N ARG A 275 -1.29 17.99 0.86
CA ARG A 275 -1.12 17.39 2.20
C ARG A 275 -2.14 16.26 2.39
N LEU A 276 -1.67 15.11 2.87
CA LEU A 276 -2.50 13.94 3.16
C LEU A 276 -2.89 13.94 4.65
N SER A 277 -4.12 13.59 4.95
CA SER A 277 -4.56 13.31 6.33
C SER A 277 -3.99 11.97 6.82
N PRO A 278 -3.82 11.77 8.14
CA PRO A 278 -3.39 10.50 8.71
C PRO A 278 -4.15 9.28 8.19
N SER A 279 -5.48 9.36 8.03
CA SER A 279 -6.26 8.24 7.47
C SER A 279 -5.96 7.95 6.00
N GLU A 280 -5.67 8.98 5.20
CA GLU A 280 -5.26 8.83 3.80
C GLU A 280 -3.85 8.21 3.70
N VAL A 281 -2.93 8.58 4.59
CA VAL A 281 -1.59 7.97 4.69
C VAL A 281 -1.69 6.50 5.10
N GLU A 282 -2.52 6.18 6.09
CA GLU A 282 -2.79 4.79 6.49
C GLU A 282 -3.40 3.98 5.35
N MET A 283 -4.34 4.55 4.59
CA MET A 283 -4.94 3.89 3.44
C MET A 283 -3.93 3.65 2.33
N ALA A 284 -3.07 4.62 2.01
CA ALA A 284 -2.00 4.44 1.03
C ALA A 284 -1.04 3.31 1.46
N LYS A 285 -0.68 3.25 2.75
CA LYS A 285 0.13 2.15 3.31
C LYS A 285 -0.60 0.80 3.22
N LYS A 286 -1.89 0.74 3.53
CA LYS A 286 -2.73 -0.48 3.41
C LYS A 286 -2.85 -0.97 1.97
N LEU A 287 -2.96 -0.04 1.02
CA LEU A 287 -3.02 -0.33 -0.41
C LEU A 287 -1.63 -0.58 -1.01
N ASN A 288 -0.56 -0.44 -0.22
CA ASN A 288 0.84 -0.57 -0.62
C ASN A 288 1.21 0.37 -1.80
N VAL A 289 0.67 1.59 -1.78
CA VAL A 289 0.89 2.61 -2.81
C VAL A 289 1.77 3.73 -2.25
N PRO A 290 2.78 4.23 -3.00
CA PRO A 290 3.56 5.39 -2.58
C PRO A 290 2.68 6.61 -2.31
N LEU A 291 2.96 7.35 -1.24
CA LEU A 291 2.18 8.55 -0.84
C LEU A 291 2.08 9.58 -1.97
N LYS A 292 3.14 9.74 -2.76
CA LYS A 292 3.19 10.63 -3.92
C LYS A 292 2.17 10.26 -5.00
N GLU A 293 2.00 8.97 -5.29
CA GLU A 293 1.05 8.51 -6.31
C GLU A 293 -0.37 8.59 -5.80
N TYR A 294 -0.62 8.14 -4.56
CA TYR A 294 -1.94 8.24 -3.93
C TYR A 294 -2.43 9.69 -3.83
N ALA A 295 -1.54 10.64 -3.52
CA ALA A 295 -1.84 12.07 -3.43
C ALA A 295 -2.39 12.68 -4.74
N LYS A 296 -2.07 12.12 -5.91
CA LYS A 296 -2.60 12.62 -7.20
C LYS A 296 -4.10 12.38 -7.35
N PHE A 297 -4.63 11.36 -6.67
CA PHE A 297 -6.01 10.90 -6.81
C PHE A 297 -6.92 11.33 -5.64
N VAL A 298 -6.34 11.93 -4.60
CA VAL A 298 -7.08 12.50 -3.46
C VAL A 298 -7.73 13.81 -3.91
N LYS A 299 -9.06 13.86 -3.89
CA LYS A 299 -9.84 15.05 -4.25
C LYS A 299 -10.08 15.91 -3.01
N ARG A 300 -9.62 17.16 -3.04
CA ARG A 300 -9.95 18.20 -2.04
C ARG A 300 -11.08 19.10 -2.51
#